data_AF-A0A423JG62-F1
#
_entry.id   AF-A0A423JG62-F1
#
_cell.length_a   1.000
_cell.length_b   1.000
_cell.length_c   1.000
_cell.angle_alpha   90.00
_cell.angle_beta   90.00
_cell.angle_gamma   90.00
#
_symmetry.space_group_name_H-M   'P 1'
#
loop_
_entity.id
_entity.type
_entity.pdbx_description
1 polymer ?
#
loop_
_entity_poly.entity_id
_entity_poly.type
_entity_poly.pdbx_seq_one_letter_code
_entity_poly.pdbx_strand_id
1 'polypeptide(L)'
;MILAITEVISRLDGKPIENGSSTESAIVTIKGTTSKANQLIRFYDNDVEAPGTTSDQDSKWFIYSSTLGAGVHKFKVKPQWSDEVSNEWVITVLSSNTH
;
A
#
# COMPACT_ATOMS: atom_id res chain seq x y z
N MET A 1 6.96 13.44 11.57
CA MET A 1 6.17 12.49 10.75
C MET A 1 7.17 11.58 10.07
N ILE A 2 6.86 10.29 9.92
CA ILE A 2 7.77 9.26 9.38
C ILE A 2 7.22 8.71 8.08
N LEU A 3 8.06 8.13 7.23
CA LEU A 3 7.62 7.39 6.06
C LEU A 3 6.96 6.07 6.50
N ALA A 4 5.65 5.95 6.32
CA ALA A 4 4.93 4.76 6.75
C ALA A 4 3.67 4.50 5.94
N ILE A 5 3.37 3.22 5.74
CA ILE A 5 2.02 2.75 5.42
C ILE A 5 1.25 2.71 6.75
N THR A 6 0.09 3.35 6.79
CA THR A 6 -0.71 3.47 8.03
C THR A 6 -1.98 2.65 7.98
N GLU A 7 -2.52 2.38 6.80
CA GLU A 7 -3.76 1.65 6.63
C GLU A 7 -3.80 0.98 5.25
N VAL A 8 -4.34 -0.23 5.20
CA VAL A 8 -4.72 -0.91 3.96
C VAL A 8 -6.19 -1.26 4.08
N ILE A 9 -7.01 -0.89 3.10
CA ILE A 9 -8.46 -1.09 3.12
C ILE A 9 -8.89 -1.91 1.91
N SER A 10 -9.66 -2.97 2.15
CA SER A 10 -10.33 -3.75 1.11
C SER A 10 -11.31 -2.88 0.31
N ARG A 11 -11.22 -2.87 -1.03
CA ARG A 11 -12.22 -2.19 -1.86
C ARG A 11 -13.48 -3.01 -2.10
N LEU A 12 -13.52 -4.25 -1.61
CA LEU A 12 -14.71 -5.10 -1.70
C LEU A 12 -15.73 -4.73 -0.63
N ASP A 13 -15.29 -4.57 0.62
CA ASP A 13 -16.17 -4.37 1.78
C ASP A 13 -15.82 -3.13 2.62
N GLY A 14 -14.79 -2.36 2.23
CA GLY A 14 -14.39 -1.13 2.90
C GLY A 14 -13.72 -1.33 4.26
N LYS A 15 -13.37 -2.58 4.61
CA LYS A 15 -12.77 -2.87 5.92
C LYS A 15 -11.25 -2.74 5.90
N PRO A 16 -10.64 -2.26 7.00
CA PRO A 16 -9.20 -2.33 7.19
C PRO A 16 -8.71 -3.77 7.14
N ILE A 17 -7.54 -3.98 6.52
CA ILE A 17 -6.81 -5.24 6.48
C ILE A 17 -5.56 -5.04 7.33
N GLU A 18 -5.53 -5.67 8.50
CA GLU A 18 -4.38 -5.58 9.41
C GLU A 18 -3.12 -6.18 8.78
N ASN A 19 -1.95 -5.71 9.20
CA ASN A 19 -0.67 -6.24 8.72
C ASN A 19 -0.55 -7.74 9.06
N GLY A 20 -0.30 -8.57 8.05
CA GLY A 20 -0.26 -10.03 8.15
C GLY A 20 -1.60 -10.73 7.91
N SER A 21 -2.71 -10.00 7.75
CA SER A 21 -4.03 -10.58 7.52
C SER A 21 -4.31 -10.91 6.04
N SER A 22 -5.41 -11.61 5.80
CA SER A 22 -5.89 -11.97 4.47
C SER A 22 -7.11 -11.16 4.03
N THR A 23 -7.33 -11.07 2.72
CA THR A 23 -8.51 -10.45 2.11
C THR A 23 -8.96 -11.23 0.88
N GLU A 24 -10.27 -11.22 0.60
CA GLU A 24 -10.82 -11.70 -0.68
C GLU A 24 -10.81 -10.60 -1.75
N SER A 25 -10.43 -9.37 -1.39
CA SER A 25 -10.40 -8.25 -2.31
C SER A 25 -9.09 -8.22 -3.10
N ALA A 26 -9.20 -8.29 -4.44
CA ALA A 26 -8.06 -8.12 -5.34
C ALA A 26 -7.66 -6.65 -5.57
N ILE A 27 -8.35 -5.68 -4.95
CA ILE A 27 -8.03 -4.26 -5.06
C ILE A 27 -8.11 -3.64 -3.67
N VAL A 28 -7.06 -2.93 -3.26
CA VAL A 28 -7.00 -2.28 -1.95
C VAL A 28 -6.71 -0.78 -2.08
N THR A 29 -7.10 -0.02 -1.07
CA THR A 29 -6.63 1.36 -0.86
C THR A 29 -5.52 1.32 0.17
N ILE A 30 -4.31 1.72 -0.23
CA ILE A 30 -3.17 1.87 0.69
C ILE A 30 -3.08 3.34 1.06
N LYS A 31 -3.08 3.64 2.35
CA LYS A 31 -2.85 5.00 2.87
C LYS A 31 -1.55 5.04 3.66
N GLY A 32 -0.95 6.21 3.69
CA GLY A 32 0.19 6.42 4.55
C GLY A 32 0.60 7.86 4.69
N THR A 33 1.78 8.02 5.26
CA THR A 33 2.36 9.31 5.60
C THR A 33 3.82 9.36 5.15
N THR A 34 4.35 10.57 5.02
CA THR A 34 5.74 10.83 4.68
C THR A 34 6.28 11.98 5.53
N SER A 35 7.60 12.14 5.56
CA SER A 35 8.27 13.15 6.38
C SER A 35 8.16 14.58 5.81
N LYS A 36 7.80 14.72 4.52
CA LYS A 36 7.68 16.02 3.83
C LYS A 36 6.45 16.03 2.93
N ALA A 37 5.77 17.17 2.86
CA ALA A 37 4.61 17.40 1.99
C ALA A 37 4.99 17.49 0.50
N ASN A 38 4.01 17.29 -0.39
CA ASN A 38 4.15 17.41 -1.84
C ASN A 38 5.30 16.57 -2.44
N GLN A 39 5.53 15.37 -1.91
CA GLN A 39 6.61 14.48 -2.37
C GLN A 39 6.06 13.32 -3.19
N LEU A 40 6.78 12.95 -4.25
CA LEU A 40 6.51 11.70 -4.95
C LEU A 40 6.87 10.51 -4.05
N ILE A 41 5.91 9.62 -3.89
CA ILE A 41 5.99 8.35 -3.17
C ILE A 41 6.03 7.23 -4.20
N ARG A 42 7.16 6.56 -4.30
CA ARG A 42 7.32 5.31 -5.06
C ARG A 42 6.76 4.17 -4.25
N PHE A 43 5.94 3.34 -4.87
CA PHE A 43 5.25 2.22 -4.25
C PHE A 43 5.75 0.91 -4.83
N TYR A 44 5.94 -0.07 -3.97
CA TYR A 44 6.45 -1.38 -4.34
C TYR A 44 5.53 -2.45 -3.78
N ASP A 45 5.27 -3.47 -4.61
CA ASP A 45 4.59 -4.70 -4.23
C ASP A 45 5.52 -5.87 -4.54
N ASN A 46 5.93 -6.62 -3.50
CA ASN A 46 6.91 -7.71 -3.62
C ASN A 46 8.20 -7.29 -4.35
N ASP A 47 8.74 -6.12 -3.98
CA ASP A 47 9.94 -5.50 -4.56
C ASP A 47 9.81 -5.05 -6.03
N VAL A 48 8.65 -5.21 -6.65
CA VAL A 48 8.35 -4.68 -7.99
C VAL A 48 7.75 -3.29 -7.85
N GLU A 49 8.32 -2.31 -8.55
CA GLU A 49 7.78 -0.94 -8.57
C GLU A 49 6.42 -0.91 -9.28
N ALA A 50 5.44 -0.32 -8.61
CA ALA A 50 4.08 -0.13 -9.07
C ALA A 50 3.76 1.38 -9.11
N PRO A 51 2.63 1.79 -9.72
CA PRO A 51 2.25 3.19 -9.77
C PRO A 51 2.21 3.83 -8.38
N GLY A 52 3.05 4.86 -8.20
CA GLY A 52 3.12 5.65 -6.98
C GLY A 52 2.08 6.78 -6.93
N THR A 53 2.27 7.70 -5.99
CA THR A 53 1.43 8.90 -5.84
C THR A 53 2.23 10.08 -5.31
N THR A 54 1.63 11.25 -5.19
CA THR A 54 2.23 12.40 -4.52
C THR A 54 1.52 12.65 -3.18
N SER A 55 2.28 12.89 -2.12
CA SER A 55 1.70 13.27 -0.84
C SER A 55 1.10 14.67 -0.88
N ASP A 56 0.05 14.92 -0.10
CA ASP A 56 -0.57 16.22 0.03
C ASP A 56 0.24 17.20 0.92
N GLN A 57 -0.37 18.35 1.21
CA GLN A 57 0.20 19.40 2.08
C GLN A 57 0.35 18.95 3.53
N ASP A 58 -0.45 17.98 3.97
CA ASP A 58 -0.40 17.39 5.31
C ASP A 58 0.56 16.18 5.37
N SER A 59 1.33 15.95 4.31
CA SER A 59 2.24 14.81 4.16
C SER A 59 1.53 13.45 4.23
N LYS A 60 0.24 13.40 3.89
CA LYS A 60 -0.54 12.17 3.73
C LYS A 60 -0.62 11.79 2.28
N TRP A 61 -0.80 10.51 2.02
CA TRP A 61 -0.94 9.99 0.66
C TRP A 61 -1.87 8.79 0.65
N PHE A 62 -2.44 8.51 -0.52
CA PHE A 62 -3.19 7.28 -0.77
C PHE A 62 -2.93 6.77 -2.19
N ILE A 63 -2.99 5.46 -2.34
CA ILE A 63 -2.82 4.73 -3.60
C ILE A 63 -3.98 3.75 -3.72
N TYR A 64 -4.57 3.70 -4.92
CA TYR A 64 -5.40 2.57 -5.31
C TYR A 64 -4.50 1.54 -5.97
N SER A 65 -4.43 0.33 -5.40
CA SER A 65 -3.63 -0.73 -6.01
C SER A 65 -4.15 -1.04 -7.42
N SER A 66 -3.27 -1.51 -8.29
CA SER A 66 -3.69 -2.31 -9.44
C SER A 66 -4.32 -3.62 -8.93
N THR A 67 -4.96 -4.39 -9.83
CA THR A 67 -5.49 -5.70 -9.49
C THR A 67 -4.34 -6.61 -9.02
N LEU A 68 -4.43 -7.03 -7.76
CA LEU A 68 -3.49 -7.94 -7.12
C LEU A 68 -3.84 -9.38 -7.50
N GLY A 69 -2.80 -10.20 -7.69
CA GLY A 69 -2.97 -11.64 -7.87
C GLY A 69 -3.33 -12.31 -6.54
N ALA A 70 -3.74 -13.58 -6.59
CA ALA A 70 -3.84 -14.39 -5.37
C ALA A 70 -2.44 -14.66 -4.81
N GLY A 71 -2.29 -14.62 -3.48
CA GLY A 71 -1.03 -14.88 -2.79
C GLY A 71 -0.61 -13.75 -1.85
N VAL A 72 0.65 -13.81 -1.41
CA VAL A 72 1.23 -12.85 -0.46
C VAL A 72 1.70 -11.61 -1.21
N HIS A 73 1.33 -10.44 -0.68
CA HIS A 73 1.75 -9.13 -1.16
C HIS A 73 2.46 -8.37 -0.04
N LYS A 74 3.68 -7.90 -0.30
CA LYS A 74 4.49 -7.11 0.62
C LYS A 74 4.64 -5.69 0.11
N PHE A 75 3.92 -4.76 0.73
CA PHE A 75 3.94 -3.37 0.35
C PHE A 75 5.06 -2.60 1.04
N LYS A 76 5.80 -1.83 0.24
CA LYS A 76 6.79 -0.86 0.70
C LYS A 76 6.62 0.46 -0.05
N VAL A 77 7.03 1.54 0.59
CA VAL A 77 7.13 2.85 -0.08
C VAL A 77 8.50 3.46 0.13
N LYS A 78 8.92 4.27 -0.85
CA LYS A 78 10.09 5.14 -0.78
C LYS A 78 9.73 6.53 -1.29
N PRO A 79 10.08 7.62 -0.59
CA PRO A 79 10.07 8.92 -1.22
C PRO A 79 11.06 8.96 -2.39
N GLN A 80 10.82 9.82 -3.38
CA GLN A 80 11.76 9.99 -4.48
C GLN A 80 13.07 10.67 -4.05
N TRP A 81 13.02 11.56 -3.05
CA TRP A 81 14.14 12.41 -2.64
C TRP A 81 15.11 11.75 -1.63
N SER A 82 14.79 10.55 -1.14
CA SER A 82 15.56 9.83 -0.12
C SER A 82 15.56 8.34 -0.41
N ASP A 83 16.53 7.63 0.13
CA ASP A 83 16.61 6.16 0.09
C ASP A 83 15.97 5.48 1.30
N GLU A 84 15.38 6.25 2.21
CA GLU A 84 14.52 5.72 3.27
C GLU A 84 13.44 4.80 2.68
N VAL A 85 13.24 3.65 3.31
CA VAL A 85 12.21 2.67 2.97
C VAL A 85 11.30 2.50 4.18
N SER A 86 9.99 2.44 3.95
CA SER A 86 9.05 2.17 5.04
C SER A 86 9.23 0.75 5.59
N ASN A 87 8.64 0.50 6.76
CA ASN A 87 8.33 -0.87 7.17
C ASN A 87 7.41 -1.55 6.14
N GLU A 88 7.47 -2.88 6.10
CA GLU A 88 6.62 -3.69 5.22
C GLU A 88 5.20 -3.81 5.78
N TRP A 89 4.20 -3.63 4.92
CA TRP A 89 2.82 -4.04 5.20
C TRP A 89 2.49 -5.26 4.35
N VAL A 90 2.24 -6.39 5.00
CA VAL A 90 1.99 -7.66 4.35
C VAL A 90 0.50 -7.95 4.37
N ILE A 91 -0.05 -8.38 3.24
CA ILE A 91 -1.40 -8.98 3.18
C ILE A 91 -1.36 -10.25 2.35
N THR A 92 -2.37 -11.11 2.51
CA THR A 92 -2.59 -12.26 1.62
C THR A 92 -3.92 -12.10 0.88
N VAL A 93 -3.87 -12.02 -0.45
CA VAL A 93 -5.08 -12.06 -1.28
C VAL A 93 -5.48 -13.52 -1.47
N LEU A 94 -6.66 -13.88 -0.99
CA LEU A 94 -7.20 -15.22 -1.13
C LEU A 94 -7.61 -15.44 -2.60
N SER A 95 -7.29 -16.62 -3.13
CA SER A 95 -7.83 -17.05 -4.42
C SER A 95 -9.35 -17.05 -4.35
N SER A 96 -10.02 -16.40 -5.30
CA SER A 96 -11.47 -16.50 -5.41
C SER A 96 -11.83 -17.96 -5.66
N ASN A 97 -12.37 -18.64 -4.65
CA ASN A 97 -12.91 -19.98 -4.81
C ASN A 97 -14.20 -19.86 -5.63
N THR A 98 -14.07 -19.89 -6.96
CA THR A 98 -15.19 -20.24 -7.83
C THR A 98 -15.40 -21.75 -7.69
N HIS A 99 -16.33 -22.15 -6.83
CA HIS A 99 -16.95 -23.48 -6.87
C HIS A 99 -18.13 -23.47 -7.85
#